data_AF-A0AA38R4X8-F1
#
_entry.id   AF-A0AA38R4X8-F1
#
_cell.length_a   1.000
_cell.length_b   1.000
_cell.length_c   1.000
_cell.angle_alpha   90.00
_cell.angle_beta   90.00
_cell.angle_gamma   90.00
#
_symmetry.space_group_name_H-M   'P 1'
#
loop_
_entity.id
_entity.type
_entity.pdbx_description
1 polymer ?
#
loop_
_entity_poly.entity_id
_entity_poly.type
_entity_poly.pdbx_seq_one_letter_code
_entity_poly.pdbx_strand_id
1 'polypeptide(L)'
;MDFLRDTAALLGERLANNVKSGFSNMTPEKWIRIIIVAGAYALLRPYIIKLGAKQQMKAHERQEAEDAAAAEAAITPNQLRGQIDIPDDSDDEEDALLGAGKKKEEVTAAVTATEWGKKARRRQRDVIKKLLDAEEERLRQLQEDEEDKDIEEFMVKE
;
A
#
# COMPACT_ATOMS: atom_id res chain seq x y z
N MET A 1 48.74 -11.88 -1.62
CA MET A 1 47.79 -10.75 -1.66
C MET A 1 48.29 -9.60 -2.53
N ASP A 2 49.59 -9.53 -2.79
CA ASP A 2 50.23 -8.45 -3.54
C ASP A 2 49.81 -8.44 -5.02
N PHE A 3 49.65 -9.61 -5.65
CA PHE A 3 49.11 -9.71 -7.01
C PHE A 3 47.73 -9.04 -7.19
N LEU A 4 46.83 -9.16 -6.21
CA LEU A 4 45.51 -8.53 -6.26
C LEU A 4 45.61 -7.01 -6.05
N ARG A 5 46.56 -6.55 -5.24
CA ARG A 5 46.80 -5.12 -5.01
C ARG A 5 47.45 -4.47 -6.23
N ASP A 6 48.41 -5.14 -6.85
CA ASP A 6 49.10 -4.68 -8.06
C ASP A 6 48.17 -4.64 -9.27
N THR A 7 47.32 -5.66 -9.42
CA THR A 7 46.30 -5.68 -10.49
C THR A 7 45.24 -4.61 -10.26
N ALA A 8 44.78 -4.40 -9.02
CA ALA A 8 43.86 -3.31 -8.70
C ALA A 8 44.47 -1.93 -8.93
N ALA A 9 45.74 -1.74 -8.56
CA ALA A 9 46.48 -0.49 -8.80
C ALA A 9 46.64 -0.21 -10.30
N LEU A 10 47.02 -1.22 -11.09
CA LEU A 10 47.14 -1.12 -12.54
C LEU A 10 45.79 -0.82 -13.21
N LEU A 11 44.70 -1.44 -12.75
CA LEU A 11 43.34 -1.15 -13.21
C LEU A 11 42.94 0.28 -12.87
N GLY A 12 43.19 0.71 -11.63
CA GLY A 12 42.91 2.07 -11.16
C GLY A 12 43.65 3.12 -11.98
N GLU A 13 44.94 2.91 -12.23
CA GLU A 13 45.76 3.82 -13.02
C GLU A 13 45.31 3.89 -14.48
N ARG A 14 44.96 2.76 -15.10
CA ARG A 14 44.40 2.72 -16.46
C ARG A 14 43.05 3.42 -16.54
N LEU A 15 42.17 3.19 -15.57
CA LEU A 15 40.86 3.85 -15.51
C LEU A 15 41.03 5.36 -15.32
N ALA A 16 41.87 5.78 -14.38
CA ALA A 16 42.13 7.20 -14.12
C ALA A 16 42.72 7.89 -15.36
N ASN A 17 43.70 7.28 -16.01
CA ASN A 17 44.32 7.81 -17.22
C ASN A 17 43.33 7.87 -18.39
N ASN A 18 42.48 6.85 -18.57
CA ASN A 18 41.46 6.83 -19.61
C ASN A 18 40.35 7.86 -19.37
N VAL A 19 39.88 8.01 -18.13
CA VAL A 19 38.88 9.02 -17.75
C VAL A 19 39.45 10.42 -17.94
N LYS A 20 40.65 10.69 -17.42
CA LYS A 20 41.35 11.97 -17.58
C LYS A 20 41.60 12.30 -19.05
N SER A 21 42.03 11.32 -19.84
CA SER A 21 42.20 11.46 -21.29
C SER A 21 40.87 11.74 -22.00
N GLY A 22 39.78 11.09 -21.58
CA GLY A 22 38.44 11.31 -22.11
C GLY A 22 37.96 12.75 -21.91
N PHE A 23 38.17 13.32 -20.71
CA PHE A 23 37.80 14.70 -20.41
C PHE A 23 38.74 15.75 -21.03
N SER A 24 40.05 15.47 -21.11
CA SER A 24 41.03 16.41 -21.68
C SER A 24 41.00 16.48 -23.21
N ASN A 25 40.61 15.39 -23.89
CA ASN A 25 40.45 15.34 -25.35
C ASN A 25 39.02 15.63 -25.82
N MET A 26 38.26 16.43 -25.06
CA MET A 26 36.87 16.75 -25.37
C MET A 26 36.77 17.94 -26.31
N THR A 27 36.32 17.69 -27.54
CA THR A 27 35.99 18.75 -28.49
C THR A 27 34.57 19.28 -28.24
N PRO A 28 34.25 20.52 -28.65
CA PRO A 28 32.90 21.08 -28.50
C PRO A 28 31.80 20.20 -29.12
N GLU A 29 32.11 19.54 -30.24
CA GLU A 29 31.19 18.59 -30.89
C GLU A 29 30.82 17.41 -29.97
N LYS A 30 31.79 16.85 -29.24
CA LYS A 30 31.55 15.74 -28.30
C LYS A 30 30.67 16.19 -27.13
N TRP A 31 30.85 17.41 -26.63
CA TRP A 31 30.00 17.99 -25.60
C TRP A 31 28.54 18.10 -26.06
N ILE A 32 28.33 18.61 -27.28
CA ILE A 32 26.98 18.72 -27.86
C ILE A 32 26.32 17.34 -27.96
N ARG A 33 27.06 16.32 -28.43
CA ARG A 33 26.54 14.94 -28.48
C ARG A 33 26.12 14.42 -27.11
N ILE A 34 26.92 14.65 -26.06
CA ILE A 34 26.57 14.25 -24.68
C ILE A 34 25.29 14.94 -24.22
N ILE A 35 25.17 16.25 -24.46
CA ILE A 35 23.99 17.02 -24.08
C ILE A 35 22.75 16.53 -24.83
N ILE A 36 22.85 16.22 -26.12
CA ILE A 36 21.75 15.66 -26.91
C ILE A 36 21.30 14.32 -26.33
N VAL A 37 22.22 13.40 -26.03
CA VAL A 37 21.88 12.08 -25.48
C VAL A 37 21.26 12.20 -24.09
N ALA A 38 21.86 13.01 -23.22
CA ALA A 38 21.35 13.23 -21.86
C ALA A 38 19.96 13.93 -21.89
N GLY A 39 19.80 14.95 -22.74
CA GLY A 39 18.54 15.66 -22.93
C GLY A 39 17.46 14.76 -23.53
N ALA A 40 17.80 13.95 -24.53
CA ALA A 40 16.89 12.97 -25.11
C ALA A 40 16.45 11.93 -24.08
N TYR A 41 17.37 11.40 -23.24
CA TYR A 41 17.01 10.48 -22.16
C TYR A 41 16.09 11.14 -21.12
N ALA A 42 16.41 12.37 -20.70
CA ALA A 42 15.57 13.12 -19.76
C ALA A 42 14.15 13.32 -20.27
N LEU A 43 14.00 13.60 -21.58
CA LEU A 43 12.70 13.73 -22.24
C LEU A 43 12.00 12.38 -22.43
N LEU A 44 12.72 11.32 -22.79
CA LEU A 44 12.16 10.01 -23.09
C LEU A 44 11.70 9.25 -21.83
N ARG A 45 12.44 9.39 -20.72
CA ARG A 45 12.17 8.73 -19.43
C ARG A 45 10.71 8.81 -18.95
N PRO A 46 10.06 9.99 -18.85
CA PRO A 46 8.69 10.07 -18.35
C PRO A 46 7.69 9.33 -19.25
N TYR A 47 7.93 9.24 -20.56
CA TYR A 47 7.05 8.53 -21.49
C TYR A 47 7.20 7.01 -21.36
N ILE A 48 8.42 6.51 -21.22
CA ILE A 48 8.67 5.09 -20.96
C ILE A 48 7.99 4.65 -19.66
N ILE A 49 8.13 5.45 -18.59
CA ILE A 49 7.49 5.17 -17.30
C ILE A 49 5.96 5.15 -17.43
N LYS A 50 5.38 6.12 -18.13
CA LYS A 50 3.92 6.17 -18.37
C LYS A 50 3.40 4.96 -19.15
N LEU A 51 4.15 4.47 -20.14
CA LEU A 51 3.78 3.29 -20.91
C LEU A 51 3.87 2.01 -20.06
N GLY A 52 4.93 1.87 -19.26
CA GLY A 52 5.08 0.75 -18.32
C GLY A 52 3.96 0.73 -17.28
N ALA A 53 3.65 1.88 -16.67
CA ALA A 53 2.60 2.00 -15.66
C ALA A 53 1.22 1.63 -16.22
N LYS A 54 0.88 2.07 -17.44
CA LYS A 54 -0.39 1.69 -18.10
C LYS A 54 -0.49 0.19 -18.35
N GLN A 55 0.62 -0.44 -18.75
CA GLN A 55 0.64 -1.88 -19.01
C GLN A 55 0.52 -2.69 -17.71
N GLN A 56 1.13 -2.22 -16.62
CA GLN A 56 1.00 -2.83 -15.30
C GLN A 56 -0.43 -2.70 -14.76
N MET A 57 -1.04 -1.51 -14.82
CA MET A 57 -2.43 -1.30 -14.41
C MET A 57 -3.38 -2.23 -15.16
N LYS A 58 -3.23 -2.32 -16.50
CA LYS A 58 -4.06 -3.21 -17.33
C LYS A 58 -3.87 -4.70 -16.98
N ALA A 59 -2.66 -5.09 -16.59
CA ALA A 59 -2.39 -6.46 -16.16
C ALA A 59 -3.02 -6.74 -14.79
N HIS A 60 -2.94 -5.80 -13.84
CA HIS A 60 -3.60 -5.90 -12.53
C HIS A 60 -5.12 -5.96 -12.66
N GLU A 61 -5.74 -5.07 -13.44
CA GLU A 61 -7.19 -5.09 -13.67
C GLU A 61 -7.67 -6.41 -14.30
N ARG A 62 -6.86 -7.00 -15.19
CA ARG A 62 -7.18 -8.30 -15.80
C ARG A 62 -7.08 -9.45 -14.80
N GLN A 63 -6.05 -9.45 -13.96
CA GLN A 63 -5.91 -10.46 -12.90
C GLN A 63 -7.05 -10.33 -11.88
N GLU A 64 -7.38 -9.12 -11.44
CA GLU A 64 -8.50 -8.89 -10.52
C GLU A 64 -9.84 -9.34 -11.11
N ALA A 65 -10.07 -9.13 -12.40
CA ALA A 65 -11.28 -9.61 -13.07
C ALA A 65 -11.32 -11.15 -13.20
N GLU A 66 -10.18 -11.78 -13.48
CA GLU A 66 -10.05 -13.24 -13.54
C GLU A 66 -10.22 -13.87 -12.15
N ASP A 67 -9.66 -13.26 -11.10
CA ASP A 67 -9.79 -13.68 -9.70
C ASP A 67 -11.22 -13.48 -9.18
N ALA A 68 -11.87 -12.36 -9.52
CA ALA A 68 -13.27 -12.12 -9.18
C ALA A 68 -14.19 -13.11 -9.89
N ALA A 69 -13.96 -13.40 -11.17
CA ALA A 69 -14.73 -14.40 -11.90
C ALA A 69 -14.49 -15.82 -11.36
N ALA A 70 -13.27 -16.14 -10.93
CA ALA A 70 -12.96 -17.41 -10.28
C ALA A 70 -13.61 -17.52 -8.89
N ALA A 71 -13.66 -16.42 -8.11
CA ALA A 71 -14.35 -16.37 -6.83
C ALA A 71 -15.88 -16.50 -7.00
N GLU A 72 -16.47 -15.84 -7.99
CA GLU A 72 -17.89 -15.99 -8.34
C GLU A 72 -18.22 -17.40 -8.83
N ALA A 73 -17.33 -18.04 -9.60
CA ALA A 73 -17.50 -19.42 -10.05
C ALA A 73 -17.29 -20.46 -8.93
N ALA A 74 -16.45 -20.15 -7.93
CA ALA A 74 -16.23 -20.99 -6.75
C ALA A 74 -17.40 -20.93 -5.76
N ILE A 75 -18.21 -19.86 -5.79
CA ILE A 75 -19.43 -19.73 -5.00
C ILE A 75 -20.56 -20.46 -5.73
N THR A 76 -20.85 -21.68 -5.29
CA THR A 76 -21.98 -22.43 -5.85
C THR A 76 -23.30 -21.92 -5.24
N PRO A 77 -24.40 -21.77 -6.00
CA PRO A 77 -25.70 -21.29 -5.48
C PRO A 77 -26.24 -22.10 -4.28
N ASN A 78 -25.81 -23.35 -4.15
CA ASN A 78 -26.18 -24.23 -3.05
C ASN A 78 -25.50 -23.87 -1.72
N GLN A 79 -24.37 -23.15 -1.73
CA GLN A 79 -23.70 -22.65 -0.52
C GLN A 79 -24.40 -21.42 0.07
N LEU A 80 -25.12 -20.63 -0.73
CA LEU A 80 -25.92 -19.49 -0.24
C LEU A 80 -27.27 -19.90 0.36
N ARG A 81 -27.74 -21.12 0.09
CA ARG A 81 -29.03 -21.63 0.55
C ARG A 81 -28.84 -22.52 1.78
N GLY A 82 -28.52 -21.93 2.93
CA GLY A 82 -28.65 -22.63 4.22
C GLY A 82 -27.59 -22.38 5.29
N GLN A 83 -26.57 -21.55 5.05
CA GLN A 83 -25.54 -21.26 6.06
C GLN A 83 -25.31 -19.75 6.18
N ILE A 84 -26.36 -19.04 6.57
CA ILE A 84 -26.25 -17.69 7.12
C ILE A 84 -26.15 -17.86 8.63
N ASP A 85 -24.95 -18.17 9.10
CA ASP A 85 -24.58 -17.91 10.50
C ASP A 85 -24.06 -16.48 10.52
N ILE A 86 -24.97 -15.52 10.66
CA ILE A 86 -24.60 -14.13 10.96
C ILE A 86 -24.17 -14.16 12.43
N PRO A 87 -22.91 -13.83 12.75
CA PRO A 87 -22.48 -13.70 14.13
C PRO A 87 -23.41 -12.75 14.87
N ASP A 88 -23.92 -13.24 16.00
CA ASP A 88 -24.89 -12.63 16.92
C ASP A 88 -24.27 -11.46 17.71
N ASP A 89 -23.72 -10.46 17.01
CA ASP A 89 -23.53 -9.13 17.59
C ASP A 89 -24.74 -8.26 17.19
N SER A 90 -25.92 -8.75 17.57
CA SER A 90 -27.15 -7.97 17.67
C SER A 90 -27.18 -7.32 19.05
N ASP A 91 -26.38 -6.27 19.24
CA ASP A 91 -26.72 -5.23 20.22
C ASP A 91 -27.87 -4.38 19.62
N ASP A 92 -29.06 -4.97 19.67
CA ASP A 92 -30.34 -4.34 19.39
C ASP A 92 -30.90 -3.71 20.69
N GLU A 93 -30.23 -2.69 21.23
CA GLU A 93 -30.81 -1.83 22.29
C GLU A 93 -30.34 -0.37 22.14
N GLU A 94 -30.81 0.36 21.12
CA GLU A 94 -31.04 1.82 21.19
C GLU A 94 -31.57 2.37 19.85
N ASP A 95 -32.88 2.25 19.59
CA ASP A 95 -33.66 3.36 19.00
C ASP A 95 -35.17 3.22 19.25
N ALA A 96 -35.53 2.75 20.44
CA ALA A 96 -36.90 2.80 20.95
C ALA A 96 -37.24 4.20 21.47
N LEU A 97 -37.02 5.26 20.69
CA LEU A 97 -37.59 6.55 21.02
C LEU A 97 -37.68 7.44 19.77
N LEU A 98 -38.76 7.31 19.01
CA LEU A 98 -39.45 8.45 18.36
C LEU A 98 -40.74 7.98 17.65
N GLY A 99 -41.89 8.30 18.25
CA GLY A 99 -43.08 8.66 17.48
C GLY A 99 -44.14 7.58 17.20
N ALA A 100 -44.94 7.28 18.22
CA ALA A 100 -46.38 6.98 18.17
C ALA A 100 -47.07 6.65 16.82
N GLY A 101 -47.73 5.49 16.75
CA GLY A 101 -49.05 5.36 16.11
C GLY A 101 -49.21 4.35 14.96
N LYS A 102 -49.65 3.13 15.32
CA LYS A 102 -50.77 2.40 14.71
C LYS A 102 -50.88 2.39 13.15
N LYS A 103 -50.50 1.28 12.51
CA LYS A 103 -51.34 0.41 11.63
C LYS A 103 -50.48 -0.51 10.74
N LYS A 104 -50.88 -1.78 10.66
CA LYS A 104 -50.65 -2.66 9.51
C LYS A 104 -51.23 -2.01 8.26
N GLU A 105 -50.42 -1.74 7.25
CA GLU A 105 -50.75 -1.94 5.83
C GLU A 105 -49.51 -1.74 4.96
N GLU A 106 -49.48 -2.48 3.86
CA GLU A 106 -48.42 -2.54 2.86
C GLU A 106 -48.02 -1.15 2.35
N VAL A 107 -46.73 -0.85 2.43
CA VAL A 107 -46.09 0.11 1.52
C VAL A 107 -44.94 -0.62 0.84
N THR A 108 -45.27 -1.10 -0.34
CA THR A 108 -44.35 -1.57 -1.37
C THR A 108 -43.33 -0.48 -1.74
N ALA A 109 -42.09 -0.92 -1.97
CA ALA A 109 -41.17 -0.34 -2.94
C ALA A 109 -40.56 1.06 -2.70
N ALA A 110 -40.18 1.44 -1.47
CA ALA A 110 -39.42 2.68 -1.24
C ALA A 110 -38.19 2.60 -0.29
N VAL A 111 -37.80 1.43 0.23
CA VAL A 111 -36.73 1.33 1.26
C VAL A 111 -35.44 0.64 0.80
N THR A 112 -35.39 0.02 -0.38
CA THR A 112 -34.25 -0.86 -0.75
C THR A 112 -33.06 -0.15 -1.41
N ALA A 113 -33.17 1.13 -1.78
CA ALA A 113 -32.10 1.86 -2.48
C ALA A 113 -31.09 2.57 -1.55
N THR A 114 -31.39 2.73 -0.26
CA THR A 114 -30.56 3.53 0.68
C THR A 114 -29.59 2.67 1.52
N GLU A 115 -29.77 1.35 1.52
CA GLU A 115 -29.06 0.42 2.41
C GLU A 115 -27.72 -0.10 1.86
N TRP A 116 -27.51 -0.09 0.54
CA TRP A 116 -26.28 -0.65 -0.05
C TRP A 116 -25.00 0.11 0.35
N GLY A 117 -25.12 1.40 0.67
CA GLY A 117 -24.00 2.24 1.08
C GLY A 117 -23.75 2.31 2.58
N LYS A 118 -24.67 1.83 3.43
CA LYS A 118 -24.50 1.91 4.89
C LYS A 118 -23.52 0.85 5.40
N LYS A 119 -23.62 -0.38 4.89
CA LYS A 119 -22.73 -1.49 5.25
C LYS A 119 -21.28 -1.24 4.82
N ALA A 120 -21.07 -0.69 3.63
CA ALA A 120 -19.73 -0.32 3.15
C ALA A 120 -19.11 0.79 4.00
N ARG A 121 -19.88 1.83 4.36
CA ARG A 121 -19.43 2.91 5.26
C ARG A 121 -19.14 2.41 6.67
N ARG A 122 -19.92 1.45 7.19
CA ARG A 122 -19.67 0.83 8.51
C ARG A 122 -18.34 0.08 8.52
N ARG A 123 -18.10 -0.77 7.51
CA ARG A 123 -16.81 -1.48 7.35
C ARG A 123 -15.61 -0.54 7.22
N GLN A 124 -15.76 0.56 6.47
CA GLN A 124 -14.71 1.58 6.36
C GLN A 124 -14.40 2.23 7.71
N ARG A 125 -15.43 2.55 8.50
CA ARG A 125 -15.25 3.10 9.86
C ARG A 125 -14.62 2.07 10.81
N ASP A 126 -14.98 0.81 10.71
CA ASP A 126 -14.43 -0.25 11.58
C ASP A 126 -12.95 -0.51 11.27
N VAL A 127 -12.54 -0.44 9.99
CA VAL A 127 -11.13 -0.51 9.60
C VAL A 127 -10.34 0.70 10.15
N ILE A 128 -10.90 1.90 10.07
CA ILE A 128 -10.27 3.12 10.61
C ILE A 128 -10.11 3.02 12.13
N LYS A 129 -11.14 2.54 12.84
CA LYS A 129 -11.08 2.31 14.30
C LYS A 129 -9.99 1.32 14.67
N LYS A 130 -9.95 0.15 14.01
CA LYS A 130 -8.91 -0.87 14.26
C LYS A 130 -7.49 -0.36 14.01
N LEU A 131 -7.31 0.51 13.01
CA LEU A 131 -6.02 1.12 12.71
C LEU A 131 -5.63 2.12 13.82
N LEU A 132 -6.59 2.93 14.28
CA LEU A 132 -6.37 3.89 15.37
C LEU A 132 -6.07 3.17 16.70
N ASP A 133 -6.82 2.12 17.03
CA ASP A 133 -6.62 1.32 18.24
C ASP A 133 -5.25 0.65 18.24
N ALA A 134 -4.81 0.10 17.09
CA ALA A 134 -3.48 -0.49 16.95
C ALA A 134 -2.35 0.56 17.08
N GLU A 135 -2.59 1.80 16.69
CA GLU A 135 -1.62 2.89 16.87
C GLU A 135 -1.58 3.38 18.32
N GLU A 136 -2.72 3.44 19.00
CA GLU A 136 -2.77 3.72 20.44
C GLU A 136 -2.07 2.63 21.26
N GLU A 137 -2.29 1.34 20.95
CA GLU A 137 -1.59 0.23 21.59
C GLU A 137 -0.08 0.30 21.37
N ARG A 138 0.36 0.65 20.15
CA ARG A 138 1.78 0.84 19.84
C ARG A 138 2.39 2.00 20.66
N LEU A 139 1.64 3.09 20.85
CA LEU A 139 2.09 4.22 21.66
C LEU A 139 2.14 3.88 23.15
N ARG A 140 1.17 3.09 23.65
CA ARG A 140 1.18 2.60 25.04
C ARG A 140 2.37 1.68 25.30
N GLN A 141 2.68 0.74 24.40
CA GLN A 141 3.86 -0.12 24.54
C GLN A 141 5.16 0.69 24.59
N LEU A 142 5.28 1.77 23.81
CA LEU A 142 6.46 2.65 23.87
C LEU A 142 6.54 3.43 25.19
N GLN A 143 5.41 3.83 25.77
CA GLN A 143 5.37 4.49 27.07
C GLN A 143 5.68 3.50 28.21
N GLU A 144 5.14 2.29 28.15
CA GLU A 144 5.43 1.21 29.11
C GLU A 144 6.92 0.82 29.07
N ASP A 145 7.53 0.71 27.88
CA ASP A 145 8.96 0.44 27.71
C ASP A 145 9.86 1.58 28.27
N GLU A 146 9.40 2.84 28.23
CA GLU A 146 10.11 3.99 28.80
C GLU A 146 9.97 4.02 30.34
N GLU A 147 8.77 3.74 30.87
CA GLU A 147 8.53 3.67 32.32
C GLU A 147 9.28 2.51 32.99
N ASP A 148 9.36 1.34 32.35
CA ASP A 148 10.14 0.20 32.85
C ASP A 148 11.65 0.50 32.85
N LYS A 149 12.14 1.24 31.85
CA LYS A 149 13.55 1.63 31.75
C LYS A 149 13.96 2.65 32.81
N ASP A 150 13.06 3.56 33.17
CA ASP A 150 13.25 4.50 34.27
C ASP A 150 13.26 3.78 35.63
N ILE A 151 12.58 2.63 35.77
CA ILE A 151 12.61 1.79 36.98
C ILE A 151 13.91 0.96 37.05
N GLU A 152 14.42 0.44 35.92
CA GLU A 152 15.69 -0.30 35.87
C GLU A 152 16.88 0.51 36.39
N GLU A 153 16.90 1.83 36.15
CA GLU A 153 17.95 2.73 36.64
C GLU A 153 18.04 2.76 38.18
N PHE A 154 16.93 2.51 38.88
CA PHE A 154 16.88 2.46 40.35
C PHE A 154 17.08 1.05 40.95
N MET A 155 17.22 0.00 40.13
CA MET A 155 17.40 -1.39 40.60
C MET A 155 18.87 -1.85 40.70
N VAL A 156 19.84 -0.93 40.65
CA VAL A 156 21.25 -1.24 40.96
C VAL A 156 21.38 -1.62 42.43
N LYS A 157 21.39 -2.95 42.68
CA LYS A 157 21.65 -3.61 43.96
C LYS A 157 23.01 -3.19 44.55
N GLU A 158 23.00 -2.71 45.78
CA GLU A 158 24.08 -2.99 46.76
C GLU A 158 24.08 -4.48 47.15
#